data_AF-A0A3M8FQ91-F1
#
_entry.id   AF-A0A3M8FQ91-F1
#
_cell.length_a   1.000
_cell.length_b   1.000
_cell.length_c   1.000
_cell.angle_alpha   90.00
_cell.angle_beta   90.00
_cell.angle_gamma   90.00
#
_symmetry.space_group_name_H-M   'P 1'
#
loop_
_entity.id
_entity.type
_entity.pdbx_description
1 polymer ?
#
loop_
_entity_poly.entity_id
_entity_poly.type
_entity_poly.pdbx_seq_one_letter_code
_entity_poly.pdbx_strand_id
1 'polypeptide(L)' 'MEHLKEIDSVQKTTLENGLRIVTENIESVKSISVGIWVKTGSRNESDELAGVTHFLEHMLFFF' A
#
# COMPACT_ATOMS: atom_id res chain seq x y z
N MET A 1 16.78 13.57 25.70
CA MET A 1 16.69 13.50 24.22
C MET A 1 16.87 12.04 23.84
N GLU A 2 15.88 11.20 24.13
CA GLU A 2 15.89 9.78 23.81
C GLU A 2 14.48 9.43 23.34
N HIS A 3 14.22 9.54 22.05
CA HIS A 3 12.94 9.10 21.47
C HIS A 3 13.08 8.78 19.98
N LEU A 4 14.04 7.93 19.66
CA LEU A 4 14.03 7.16 18.42
C LEU A 4 14.32 5.73 18.81
N LYS A 5 13.32 5.06 19.40
CA LYS A 5 13.29 3.61 19.40
C LYS A 5 13.28 3.20 17.93
N GLU A 6 14.45 2.73 17.53
CA GLU A 6 14.74 1.80 16.45
C GLU A 6 13.48 1.30 15.74
N ILE A 7 13.39 1.58 14.45
CA ILE A 7 12.33 1.13 13.55
C ILE A 7 12.19 -0.38 13.76
N ASP A 8 11.13 -0.79 14.47
CA ASP A 8 10.86 -2.21 14.74
C ASP A 8 10.90 -2.94 13.39
N SER A 9 11.72 -3.97 13.31
CA SER A 9 12.20 -4.54 12.05
C SER A 9 11.12 -4.68 10.97
N VAL A 10 11.25 -3.94 9.87
CA VAL A 10 10.36 -4.09 8.71
C VAL A 10 10.65 -5.42 8.02
N GLN A 11 9.66 -6.31 7.98
CA GLN A 11 9.75 -7.59 7.28
C GLN A 11 9.16 -7.50 5.88
N LYS A 12 9.84 -8.11 4.91
CA LYS A 12 9.42 -8.15 3.52
C LYS A 12 9.33 -9.60 3.04
N THR A 13 8.14 -10.00 2.63
CA THR A 13 7.85 -11.31 2.07
C THR A 13 7.40 -11.15 0.62
N THR A 14 7.92 -11.98 -0.29
CA THR A 14 7.44 -12.03 -1.68
C THR A 14 6.81 -13.40 -1.90
N LEU A 15 5.55 -13.42 -2.31
CA LEU A 15 4.81 -14.64 -2.60
C LEU A 15 5.19 -15.18 -3.98
N GLU A 16 4.85 -16.44 -4.26
CA GLU A 16 5.12 -17.11 -5.54
C GLU A 16 4.46 -16.41 -6.74
N ASN A 17 3.32 -15.75 -6.52
CA ASN A 17 2.63 -14.95 -7.54
C ASN A 17 3.25 -13.56 -7.79
N GLY A 18 4.36 -13.24 -7.10
CA GLY A 18 5.07 -11.96 -7.20
C GLY A 18 4.52 -10.83 -6.31
N LEU A 19 3.45 -11.06 -5.54
CA LEU A 19 2.94 -10.07 -4.60
C LEU A 19 3.94 -9.86 -3.46
N ARG A 20 4.18 -8.60 -3.13
CA ARG A 20 5.08 -8.19 -2.06
C ARG A 20 4.27 -7.75 -0.84
N ILE A 21 4.51 -8.40 0.29
CA ILE A 21 3.93 -8.06 1.58
C ILE A 21 5.04 -7.42 2.42
N VAL A 22 4.75 -6.25 2.97
CA VAL A 22 5.63 -5.54 3.89
C VAL A 22 4.88 -5.39 5.20
N THR A 23 5.45 -5.90 6.29
CA THR A 23 4.84 -5.86 7.62
C THR A 23 5.79 -5.26 8.62
N GLU A 24 5.24 -4.46 9.53
CA GLU A 24 5.91 -3.91 10.69
C GLU A 24 5.06 -4.29 11.91
N ASN A 25 5.69 -4.88 12.92
CA ASN A 25 5.02 -5.25 14.17
C ASN A 25 5.46 -4.27 15.26
N ILE A 26 4.49 -3.58 15.84
CA ILE A 26 4.70 -2.62 16.91
C ILE A 26 3.95 -3.13 18.13
N GLU A 27 4.65 -3.73 19.08
CA GLU A 27 4.03 -4.42 20.24
C GLU A 27 3.18 -3.48 21.12
N SER A 28 3.46 -2.18 21.09
CA SER A 28 2.79 -1.19 21.94
C SER A 28 1.39 -0.78 21.46
N VAL A 29 0.96 -1.16 20.26
CA VAL A 29 -0.34 -0.76 19.69
C VAL A 29 -1.31 -1.94 19.57
N LYS A 30 -2.60 -1.66 19.73
CA LYS A 30 -3.70 -2.66 19.58
C LYS A 30 -4.53 -2.44 18.31
N SER A 31 -4.04 -1.61 17.39
CA SER A 31 -4.65 -1.34 16.10
C SER A 31 -3.74 -1.83 14.98
N ILE A 32 -4.34 -2.12 13.83
CA ILE A 32 -3.61 -2.43 12.61
C ILE A 32 -3.99 -1.41 11.53
N SER A 33 -3.03 -1.11 10.65
CA SER A 33 -3.29 -0.40 9.40
C SER A 33 -2.88 -1.31 8.25
N VAL A 34 -3.72 -1.40 7.23
CA VAL A 34 -3.47 -2.22 6.04
C VAL A 34 -3.69 -1.34 4.82
N GLY A 35 -2.76 -1.36 3.90
CA GLY A 35 -2.85 -0.67 2.61
C GLY A 35 -2.46 -1.61 1.48
N ILE A 36 -3.05 -1.39 0.31
CA ILE A 36 -2.69 -2.09 -0.92
C ILE A 36 -2.13 -1.04 -1.88
N TRP A 37 -0.93 -1.28 -2.40
CA TRP A 37 -0.32 -0.42 -3.40
C TRP A 37 -0.30 -1.13 -4.75
N VAL A 38 -0.90 -0.49 -5.74
CA VAL A 38 -0.83 -0.91 -7.14
C VAL A 38 0.10 0.06 -7.86
N LYS A 39 1.08 -0.47 -8.59
CA LYS A 39 2.05 0.34 -9.35
C LYS A 39 1.45 0.81 -10.68
N THR A 40 0.31 1.49 -10.62
CA THR A 40 -0.41 2.06 -11.77
C THR A 40 -1.06 3.39 -11.37
N GLY A 41 -1.32 4.25 -12.34
CA GLY A 41 -1.99 5.54 -12.15
C GLY A 41 -2.18 6.25 -13.49
N SER A 42 -2.56 7.53 -13.48
CA SER A 42 -2.83 8.30 -14.71
C SER A 42 -1.67 8.30 -15.72
N ARG A 43 -0.42 8.23 -15.24
CA ARG A 43 0.77 8.11 -16.10
C ARG A 43 0.78 6.84 -16.98
N ASN A 44 0.06 5.80 -16.59
CA ASN A 44 -0.03 4.53 -17.29
C ASN A 44 -1.24 4.47 -18.25
N GLU A 45 -2.02 5.53 -18.34
CA GLU A 45 -3.19 5.60 -19.22
C GLU A 45 -2.79 5.99 -20.65
N SER A 46 -3.54 5.48 -21.63
CA SER A 46 -3.56 6.05 -22.97
C SER A 46 -4.49 7.27 -23.03
N ASP A 47 -4.31 8.12 -24.04
CA ASP A 47 -5.15 9.31 -24.21
C ASP A 47 -6.65 8.95 -24.36
N GLU A 48 -6.97 7.80 -24.96
CA GLU A 48 -8.34 7.30 -25.11
C GLU A 48 -8.99 6.87 -23.78
N LEU A 49 -8.18 6.52 -22.77
CA LEU A 49 -8.61 6.02 -21.47
C LEU A 49 -8.23 6.97 -20.33
N ALA A 50 -8.01 8.25 -20.65
CA ALA A 50 -7.68 9.26 -19.66
C ALA A 50 -8.75 9.33 -18.56
N GLY A 51 -8.32 9.23 -17.30
CA GLY A 51 -9.17 9.26 -16.12
C GLY A 51 -9.70 7.90 -15.64
N VAL A 52 -9.38 6.79 -16.32
CA VAL A 52 -9.84 5.45 -15.92
C VAL A 52 -9.31 5.03 -14.56
N THR A 53 -8.05 5.31 -14.22
CA THR A 53 -7.49 4.96 -12.90
C THR A 53 -8.17 5.72 -11.76
N HIS A 54 -8.50 6.99 -11.97
CA HIS A 54 -9.29 7.78 -11.02
C HIS A 54 -10.74 7.28 -10.93
N PHE A 55 -11.36 6.93 -12.05
CA PHE A 55 -12.69 6.33 -12.06
C PHE A 55 -12.73 5.00 -11.28
N LEU A 56 -11.71 4.15 -11.45
CA LEU A 56 -11.58 2.89 -10.71
C LEU A 56 -11.38 3.11 -9.21
N GLU A 57 -10.58 4.11 -8.82
CA GLU A 57 -10.43 4.51 -7.41
C GLU A 57 -11.79 4.84 -6.78
N HIS A 58 -12.59 5.66 -7.46
CA HIS A 58 -13.93 5.97 -7.02
C HIS A 58 -14.79 4.71 -6.86
N MET A 59 -14.82 3.83 -7.87
CA MET A 59 -15.61 2.60 -7.81
C MET A 59 -15.19 1.66 -6.67
N LEU A 60 -13.90 1.65 -6.29
CA LEU A 60 -13.38 0.79 -5.22
C LEU A 60 -13.80 1.25 -3.81
N PHE A 61 -14.02 2.56 -3.63
CA PHE A 61 -14.31 3.17 -2.32
C PHE A 61 -15.77 3.67 -2.17
N PHE A 62 -16.60 3.57 -3.21
CA PHE A 62 -18.05 3.77 -3.09
C PHE A 62 -18.72 2.51 -2.51
N PHE A 63 -18.84 2.46 -1.19
CA PHE A 63 -19.80 1.60 -0.46
C PHE A 63 -20.74 2.48 0.35
#